data_AF-A0A0H2U2H8-F1
#
_entry.id   AF-A0A0H2U2H8-F1
#
_cell.length_a   1.000
_cell.length_b   1.000
_cell.length_c   1.000
_cell.angle_alpha   90.00
_cell.angle_beta   90.00
_cell.angle_gamma   90.00
#
_symmetry.space_group_name_H-M   'P 1'
#
loop_
_entity.id
_entity.type
_entity.pdbx_description
1 polymer ?
#
loop_
_entity_poly.entity_id
_entity_poly.type
_entity_poly.pdbx_seq_one_letter_code
_entity_poly.pdbx_strand_id
1 'polypeptide(L)'
;DLYFNWDVPRTREGYYHFRGGMAAATKRALEFAPFAELLWVETGDPNVDVARQLGRAVRAQYPGKGLVYNLSPSFNWMAHGFTDETLRSFVWDIAKEGFVLQLEDGMLAYVNLVQRRERELGCDVLTHQRWSGAGYMDGIVAAIQSGSSSSLSMGSGGTEGQFE
;
A
#
# COMPACT_ATOMS: atom_id res chain seq x y z
N ASP A 1 -28.70 4.89 25.36
CA ASP A 1 -27.50 4.24 24.85
C ASP A 1 -27.78 3.47 23.58
N LEU A 2 -26.89 3.61 22.59
CA LEU A 2 -26.98 2.88 21.33
C LEU A 2 -26.28 1.53 21.53
N TYR A 3 -26.99 0.41 21.31
CA TYR A 3 -26.36 -0.91 21.34
C TYR A 3 -25.46 -1.06 20.11
N PHE A 4 -24.16 -1.17 20.33
CA PHE A 4 -23.15 -1.40 19.30
C PHE A 4 -22.24 -2.55 19.71
N ASN A 5 -22.09 -3.54 18.83
CA ASN A 5 -21.19 -4.67 19.02
C ASN A 5 -20.46 -4.95 17.69
N TRP A 6 -19.14 -4.80 17.70
CA TRP A 6 -18.27 -5.01 16.54
C TRP A 6 -18.13 -6.48 16.13
N ASP A 7 -18.50 -7.43 16.99
CA ASP A 7 -18.43 -8.88 16.72
C ASP A 7 -19.62 -9.41 15.92
N VAL A 8 -20.74 -8.66 15.89
CA VAL A 8 -21.98 -9.05 15.22
C VAL A 8 -21.83 -9.08 13.69
N PRO A 9 -21.26 -8.05 13.02
CA PRO A 9 -21.14 -8.03 11.57
C PRO A 9 -19.81 -8.65 11.11
N ARG A 10 -19.40 -9.80 11.66
CA ARG A 10 -18.21 -10.50 11.16
C ARG A 10 -18.57 -11.34 9.94
N THR A 11 -17.63 -11.48 9.01
CA THR A 11 -17.79 -12.41 7.89
C THR A 11 -17.80 -13.86 8.39
N ARG A 12 -18.17 -14.82 7.53
CA ARG A 12 -18.16 -16.25 7.88
C ARG A 12 -16.77 -16.72 8.31
N GLU A 13 -15.74 -16.14 7.74
CA GLU A 13 -14.32 -16.39 8.02
C GLU A 13 -13.85 -15.72 9.33
N GLY A 14 -14.65 -14.80 9.90
CA GLY A 14 -14.36 -14.11 11.15
C GLY A 14 -13.74 -12.72 10.98
N TYR A 15 -13.66 -12.18 9.76
CA TYR A 15 -13.11 -10.85 9.53
C TYR A 15 -14.07 -9.74 9.95
N TYR A 16 -13.50 -8.63 10.42
CA TYR A 16 -14.25 -7.41 10.65
C TYR A 16 -14.40 -6.63 9.35
N HIS A 17 -15.59 -6.07 9.14
CA HIS A 17 -15.77 -5.09 8.08
C HIS A 17 -14.95 -3.83 8.37
N PHE A 18 -14.22 -3.37 7.36
CA PHE A 18 -13.40 -2.19 7.43
C PHE A 18 -13.85 -1.16 6.41
N ARG A 19 -14.06 0.09 6.85
CA ARG A 19 -14.30 1.21 5.94
C ARG A 19 -12.95 1.70 5.41
N GLY A 20 -12.56 1.17 4.25
CA GLY A 20 -11.39 1.62 3.51
C GLY A 20 -11.53 3.05 2.94
N GLY A 21 -10.49 3.49 2.24
CA GLY A 21 -10.43 4.79 1.57
C GLY A 21 -9.21 5.63 2.01
N MET A 22 -9.11 6.84 1.45
CA MET A 22 -7.92 7.69 1.64
C MET A 22 -7.67 8.09 3.09
N ALA A 23 -8.71 8.29 3.92
CA ALA A 23 -8.52 8.60 5.33
C ALA A 23 -7.85 7.44 6.09
N ALA A 24 -8.28 6.20 5.80
CA ALA A 24 -7.68 4.99 6.36
C ALA A 24 -6.25 4.78 5.88
N ALA A 25 -6.01 4.95 4.58
CA ALA A 25 -4.67 4.81 3.99
C ALA A 25 -3.69 5.88 4.51
N THR A 26 -4.12 7.14 4.59
CA THR A 26 -3.32 8.25 5.14
C THR A 26 -2.95 7.99 6.59
N LYS A 27 -3.91 7.51 7.41
CA LYS A 27 -3.62 7.13 8.80
C LYS A 27 -2.52 6.07 8.84
N ARG A 28 -2.65 4.97 8.06
CA ARG A 28 -1.62 3.91 8.02
C ARG A 28 -0.26 4.43 7.55
N ALA A 29 -0.23 5.28 6.52
CA ALA A 29 1.00 5.88 6.02
C ALA A 29 1.74 6.69 7.10
N LEU A 30 1.01 7.44 7.92
CA LEU A 30 1.57 8.19 9.05
C LEU A 30 2.12 7.29 10.16
N GLU A 31 1.43 6.18 10.47
CA GLU A 31 1.91 5.20 11.46
C GLU A 31 3.15 4.45 10.96
N PHE A 32 3.27 4.22 9.65
CA PHE A 32 4.43 3.54 9.06
C PHE A 32 5.61 4.46 8.75
N ALA A 33 5.39 5.79 8.69
CA ALA A 33 6.41 6.77 8.35
C ALA A 33 7.71 6.68 9.18
N PRO A 34 7.70 6.37 10.50
CA PRO A 34 8.92 6.21 11.28
C PRO A 34 9.77 5.00 10.90
N PHE A 35 9.18 4.02 10.23
CA PHE A 35 9.79 2.70 9.96
C PHE A 35 10.14 2.47 8.49
N ALA A 36 9.85 3.44 7.62
CA ALA A 36 10.11 3.35 6.18
C ALA A 36 10.73 4.64 5.65
N GLU A 37 11.75 4.54 4.80
CA GLU A 37 12.37 5.68 4.12
C GLU A 37 11.39 6.35 3.13
N LEU A 38 10.62 5.52 2.44
CA LEU A 38 9.65 5.92 1.42
C LEU A 38 8.28 5.32 1.72
N LEU A 39 7.22 6.07 1.41
CA LEU A 39 5.83 5.63 1.58
C LEU A 39 5.12 5.55 0.23
N TRP A 40 4.40 4.46 0.01
CA TRP A 40 3.54 4.24 -1.15
C TRP A 40 2.11 3.96 -0.68
N VAL A 41 1.15 4.68 -1.26
CA VAL A 41 -0.28 4.39 -1.11
C VAL A 41 -0.84 4.05 -2.47
N GLU A 42 -1.44 2.86 -2.59
CA GLU A 42 -2.11 2.42 -3.81
C GLU A 42 -3.39 3.22 -4.05
N THR A 43 -3.56 3.73 -5.27
CA THR A 43 -4.73 4.52 -5.69
C THR A 43 -5.42 3.85 -6.88
N GLY A 44 -6.75 3.73 -6.84
CA GLY A 44 -7.52 3.11 -7.91
C GLY A 44 -7.61 3.93 -9.20
N ASP A 45 -7.44 5.25 -9.12
CA ASP A 45 -7.49 6.17 -10.26
C ASP A 45 -6.36 7.21 -10.17
N PRO A 46 -5.80 7.68 -11.30
CA PRO A 46 -4.82 8.76 -11.29
C PRO A 46 -5.47 10.10 -10.95
N ASN A 47 -5.16 10.66 -9.77
CA ASN A 47 -5.72 11.93 -9.33
C ASN A 47 -4.69 12.79 -8.58
N VAL A 48 -4.35 13.95 -9.16
CA VAL A 48 -3.36 14.88 -8.60
C VAL A 48 -3.80 15.45 -7.26
N ASP A 49 -5.08 15.75 -7.07
CA ASP A 49 -5.59 16.33 -5.82
C ASP A 49 -5.53 15.33 -4.67
N VAL A 50 -5.80 14.05 -4.95
CA VAL A 50 -5.63 12.97 -3.97
C VAL A 50 -4.16 12.81 -3.58
N ALA A 51 -3.26 12.77 -4.56
CA ALA A 51 -1.82 12.72 -4.31
C ALA A 51 -1.36 13.92 -3.48
N ARG A 52 -1.81 15.13 -3.83
CA ARG A 52 -1.54 16.37 -3.10
C ARG A 52 -2.00 16.31 -1.65
N GLN A 53 -3.23 15.86 -1.40
CA GLN A 53 -3.77 15.74 -0.05
C GLN A 53 -2.95 14.77 0.80
N LEU A 54 -2.61 13.60 0.24
CA LEU A 54 -1.75 12.63 0.91
C LEU A 54 -0.36 13.20 1.20
N GLY A 55 0.28 13.81 0.20
CA GLY A 55 1.63 14.35 0.33
C GLY A 55 1.73 15.43 1.39
N ARG A 56 0.75 16.34 1.43
CA ARG A 56 0.67 17.38 2.46
C ARG A 56 0.39 16.80 3.84
N ALA A 57 -0.51 15.82 3.96
CA ALA A 57 -0.83 15.20 5.23
C ALA A 57 0.39 14.50 5.84
N VAL A 58 1.15 13.74 5.04
CA VAL A 58 2.39 13.08 5.49
C VAL A 58 3.44 14.10 5.88
N ARG A 59 3.71 15.09 5.02
CA ARG A 59 4.79 16.07 5.25
C ARG A 59 4.49 17.05 6.38
N ALA A 60 3.22 17.25 6.74
CA ALA A 60 2.85 18.03 7.91
C ALA A 60 3.33 17.39 9.21
N GLN A 61 3.36 16.05 9.29
CA GLN A 61 3.85 15.32 10.47
C GLN A 61 5.32 14.89 10.34
N TYR A 62 5.75 14.53 9.13
CA TYR A 62 7.10 14.08 8.81
C TYR A 62 7.70 14.92 7.67
N PRO A 63 8.19 16.13 7.97
CA PRO A 63 8.80 16.99 6.97
C PRO A 63 9.94 16.26 6.23
N GLY A 64 9.85 16.24 4.89
CA GLY A 64 10.87 15.59 4.04
C GLY A 64 10.71 14.08 3.84
N LYS A 65 9.66 13.45 4.39
CA LYS A 65 9.36 12.04 4.09
C LYS A 65 9.07 11.86 2.59
N GLY A 66 9.85 11.00 1.94
CA GLY A 66 9.70 10.72 0.52
C GLY A 66 8.49 9.84 0.24
N LEU A 67 7.79 10.15 -0.85
CA LEU A 67 6.63 9.38 -1.31
C LEU A 67 6.93 8.75 -2.67
N VAL A 68 6.28 7.61 -2.91
CA VAL A 68 6.36 6.86 -4.17
C VAL A 68 5.01 6.90 -4.87
N TYR A 69 5.03 7.13 -6.18
CA TYR A 69 3.84 7.05 -7.03
C TYR A 69 4.05 6.04 -8.15
N ASN A 70 3.08 5.14 -8.32
CA ASN A 70 3.05 4.19 -9.42
C ASN A 70 2.30 4.77 -10.62
N LEU A 71 3.01 5.06 -11.72
CA LEU A 71 2.40 5.51 -12.97
C LEU A 71 1.95 4.27 -13.75
N SER A 72 0.83 3.68 -13.35
CA SER A 72 0.41 2.41 -13.95
C SER A 72 0.09 2.57 -15.45
N PRO A 73 0.69 1.76 -16.35
CA PRO A 73 0.33 1.72 -17.77
C PRO A 73 -1.10 1.23 -18.01
N SER A 74 -1.72 0.59 -17.00
CA SER A 74 -3.09 0.07 -17.08
C SER A 74 -4.17 1.15 -16.91
N PHE A 75 -3.82 2.38 -16.52
CA PHE A 75 -4.80 3.46 -16.42
C PHE A 75 -5.18 4.00 -17.80
N ASN A 76 -6.48 4.20 -18.02
CA ASN A 76 -6.96 4.94 -19.18
C ASN A 76 -6.91 6.45 -18.90
N TRP A 77 -5.71 7.02 -18.92
CA TRP A 77 -5.44 8.42 -18.58
C TRP A 77 -6.35 9.41 -19.33
N MET A 78 -6.60 9.18 -20.61
CA MET A 78 -7.50 10.04 -21.41
C MET A 78 -8.95 9.97 -20.93
N ALA A 79 -9.44 8.80 -20.51
CA ALA A 79 -10.80 8.67 -19.95
C ALA A 79 -10.95 9.36 -18.59
N HIS A 80 -9.84 9.59 -17.87
CA HIS A 80 -9.82 10.37 -16.62
C HIS A 80 -9.69 11.89 -16.85
N GLY A 81 -9.83 12.37 -18.09
CA GLY A 81 -9.87 13.80 -18.40
C GLY A 81 -8.50 14.46 -18.50
N PHE A 82 -7.42 13.67 -18.58
CA PHE A 82 -6.09 14.21 -18.80
C PHE A 82 -5.92 14.67 -20.25
N THR A 83 -5.50 15.93 -20.41
CA THR A 83 -4.98 16.47 -21.68
C THR A 83 -3.48 16.25 -21.78
N ASP A 84 -2.94 16.38 -23.00
CA ASP A 84 -1.51 16.36 -23.28
C ASP A 84 -0.70 17.28 -22.36
N GLU A 85 -1.21 18.48 -22.06
CA GLU A 85 -0.56 19.45 -21.18
C GLU A 85 -0.51 18.93 -19.74
N THR A 86 -1.64 18.41 -19.24
CA THR A 86 -1.74 17.90 -17.86
C THR A 86 -0.94 16.61 -17.65
N LEU A 87 -0.80 15.77 -18.67
CA LEU A 87 0.07 14.58 -18.62
C LEU A 87 1.54 14.98 -18.50
N ARG A 88 1.97 15.98 -19.29
CA ARG A 88 3.35 16.49 -19.23
C ARG A 88 3.66 17.13 -17.89
N SER A 89 2.69 17.77 -17.24
CA SER A 89 2.89 18.41 -15.93
C SER A 89 2.72 17.46 -14.74
N PHE A 90 2.00 16.33 -14.90
CA PHE A 90 1.63 15.43 -13.81
C PHE A 90 2.81 15.04 -12.92
N VAL A 91 3.90 14.56 -13.54
CA VAL A 91 5.12 14.12 -12.86
C VAL A 91 5.69 15.24 -11.98
N TRP A 92 5.76 16.45 -12.52
CA TRP A 92 6.29 17.62 -11.83
C TRP A 92 5.35 18.13 -10.74
N ASP A 93 4.04 17.99 -10.94
CA ASP A 93 3.04 18.48 -9.99
C ASP A 93 2.99 17.61 -8.74
N ILE A 94 3.09 16.28 -8.87
CA ILE A 94 3.19 15.40 -7.70
C ILE A 94 4.59 15.44 -7.06
N ALA A 95 5.65 15.66 -7.84
CA ALA A 95 7.00 15.83 -7.29
C ALA A 95 7.07 16.97 -6.25
N LYS A 96 6.40 18.11 -6.52
CA LYS A 96 6.31 19.25 -5.58
C LYS A 96 5.67 18.87 -4.24
N GLU A 97 4.75 17.91 -4.26
CA GLU A 97 4.02 17.46 -3.07
C GLU A 97 4.80 16.39 -2.28
N GLY A 98 5.96 15.92 -2.76
CA GLY A 98 6.87 15.01 -2.05
C GLY A 98 7.02 13.63 -2.69
N PHE A 99 6.44 13.41 -3.87
CA PHE A 99 6.60 12.16 -4.63
C PHE A 99 7.95 12.16 -5.36
N VAL A 100 8.97 11.71 -4.63
CA VAL A 100 10.38 11.72 -5.07
C VAL A 100 10.73 10.54 -5.97
N LEU A 101 9.96 9.45 -5.91
CA LEU A 101 10.13 8.28 -6.77
C LEU A 101 8.83 8.04 -7.55
N GLN A 102 8.92 8.09 -8.88
CA GLN A 102 7.80 7.88 -9.78
C GLN A 102 8.17 6.80 -10.77
N LEU A 103 7.35 5.76 -10.85
CA LEU A 103 7.66 4.54 -11.58
C LEU A 103 6.96 4.56 -12.94
N GLU A 104 7.68 4.95 -14.00
CA GLU A 104 7.15 5.07 -15.38
C GLU A 104 6.85 3.70 -16.03
N ASP A 105 7.70 2.69 -15.78
CA ASP A 105 7.45 1.30 -16.19
C ASP A 105 6.62 0.52 -15.15
N GLY A 106 5.96 1.23 -14.24
CA GLY A 106 5.21 0.69 -13.11
C GLY A 106 6.02 -0.33 -12.30
N MET A 107 5.49 -1.56 -12.19
CA MET A 107 6.09 -2.61 -11.38
C MET A 107 7.47 -3.09 -11.87
N LEU A 108 7.79 -2.95 -13.17
CA LEU A 108 9.10 -3.37 -13.67
C LEU A 108 10.24 -2.49 -13.13
N ALA A 109 10.00 -1.18 -13.04
CA ALA A 109 10.94 -0.24 -12.43
C ALA A 109 11.11 -0.54 -10.93
N TYR A 110 10.02 -0.86 -10.22
CA TYR A 110 10.08 -1.27 -8.81
C TYR A 110 10.92 -2.53 -8.60
N VAL A 111 10.71 -3.57 -9.43
CA VAL A 111 11.49 -4.82 -9.38
C VAL A 111 12.98 -4.55 -9.60
N ASN A 112 13.31 -3.71 -10.59
CA ASN A 112 14.70 -3.44 -10.96
C ASN A 112 15.43 -2.57 -9.92
N LEU A 113 14.77 -1.56 -9.36
CA LEU A 113 15.38 -0.58 -8.46
C LEU A 113 15.36 -1.00 -7.00
N VAL A 114 14.27 -1.64 -6.56
CA VAL A 114 14.02 -1.94 -5.14
C VAL A 114 14.16 -3.43 -4.88
N GLN A 115 13.27 -4.27 -5.41
CA GLN A 115 13.22 -5.69 -5.01
C GLN A 115 14.50 -6.46 -5.36
N ARG A 116 15.11 -6.21 -6.52
CA ARG A 116 16.38 -6.86 -6.88
C ARG A 116 17.47 -6.51 -5.88
N ARG A 117 17.53 -5.24 -5.46
CA ARG A 117 18.53 -4.77 -4.50
C ARG A 117 18.27 -5.30 -3.09
N GLU A 118 17.02 -5.32 -2.64
CA GLU A 118 16.61 -5.91 -1.37
C GLU A 118 16.93 -7.42 -1.30
N ARG A 119 16.72 -8.14 -2.42
CA ARG A 119 17.11 -9.56 -2.55
C ARG A 119 18.62 -9.76 -2.48
N GLU A 120 19.41 -8.93 -3.16
CA GLU A 120 20.88 -8.99 -3.08
C GLU A 120 21.42 -8.71 -1.67
N LEU A 121 20.77 -7.81 -0.94
CA LEU A 121 21.16 -7.41 0.41
C LEU A 121 20.61 -8.36 1.50
N GLY A 122 19.70 -9.27 1.16
CA GLY A 122 19.02 -10.13 2.12
C GLY A 122 18.13 -9.35 3.09
N CYS A 123 17.44 -8.31 2.62
CA CYS A 123 16.58 -7.47 3.45
C CYS A 123 15.25 -8.19 3.78
N ASP A 124 14.90 -8.28 5.07
CA ASP A 124 13.67 -8.92 5.54
C ASP A 124 12.38 -8.24 5.04
N VAL A 125 12.46 -6.96 4.70
CA VAL A 125 11.34 -6.16 4.17
C VAL A 125 10.89 -6.65 2.78
N LEU A 126 11.74 -7.39 2.05
CA LEU A 126 11.39 -8.01 0.76
C LEU A 126 10.15 -8.91 0.91
N THR A 127 10.08 -9.68 2.00
CA THR A 127 8.89 -10.42 2.44
C THR A 127 8.01 -9.52 3.29
N HIS A 128 7.43 -8.49 2.68
CA HIS A 128 6.69 -7.46 3.40
C HIS A 128 5.45 -7.99 4.13
N GLN A 129 4.83 -9.10 3.71
CA GLN A 129 3.72 -9.70 4.45
C GLN A 129 4.24 -10.39 5.71
N ARG A 130 5.33 -11.15 5.62
CA ARG A 130 6.02 -11.72 6.79
C ARG A 130 6.53 -10.65 7.73
N TRP A 131 7.19 -9.62 7.21
CA TRP A 131 7.76 -8.51 7.98
C TRP A 131 6.68 -7.69 8.70
N SER A 132 5.55 -7.43 8.04
CA SER A 132 4.40 -6.75 8.67
C SER A 132 3.65 -7.63 9.68
N GLY A 133 4.09 -8.87 9.88
CA GLY A 133 3.53 -9.78 10.87
C GLY A 133 2.30 -10.55 10.39
N ALA A 134 2.05 -10.63 9.07
CA ALA A 134 0.94 -11.41 8.54
C ALA A 134 1.01 -12.89 8.97
N GLY A 135 2.21 -13.49 8.97
CA GLY A 135 2.42 -14.86 9.46
C GLY A 135 2.13 -15.03 10.95
N TYR A 136 2.37 -13.99 11.76
CA TYR A 136 2.02 -14.00 13.19
C TYR A 136 0.51 -13.95 13.39
N MET A 137 -0.18 -13.10 12.62
CA MET A 137 -1.64 -13.03 12.61
C MET A 137 -2.28 -14.31 12.09
N ASP A 138 -1.72 -14.91 11.05
CA ASP A 138 -2.14 -16.22 10.52
C ASP A 138 -1.95 -17.34 11.57
N GLY A 139 -0.85 -17.31 12.33
CA GLY A 139 -0.64 -18.24 13.44
C GLY A 139 -1.68 -18.09 14.55
N ILE A 140 -2.07 -16.86 14.88
CA ILE A 140 -3.16 -16.58 15.83
C ILE A 140 -4.48 -17.10 15.28
N VAL A 141 -4.79 -16.83 14.01
CA VAL A 141 -6.02 -17.29 13.35
C VAL A 141 -6.08 -18.82 13.30
N ALA A 142 -4.98 -19.48 12.93
CA ALA A 142 -4.89 -20.94 12.87
C ALA A 142 -5.06 -21.58 14.26
N ALA A 143 -4.49 -20.98 15.30
CA ALA A 143 -4.64 -21.45 16.68
C ALA A 143 -6.10 -21.32 17.17
N ILE A 144 -6.78 -20.21 16.86
CA ILE A 144 -8.19 -19.98 17.19
C ILE A 144 -9.09 -20.95 16.41
N GLN A 145 -8.77 -21.23 15.16
CA GLN A 145 -9.56 -22.10 14.27
C GLN A 145 -9.18 -23.57 14.37
N SER A 146 -8.36 -23.98 15.35
CA SER A 146 -7.91 -25.37 15.55
C SER A 146 -7.31 -26.01 14.28
N GLY A 147 -6.63 -25.23 13.45
CA GLY A 147 -6.04 -25.70 12.18
C GLY A 147 -7.01 -25.79 10.99
N SER A 148 -8.31 -25.50 11.15
CA SER A 148 -9.26 -25.40 10.02
C SER A 148 -9.26 -23.99 9.44
N SER A 149 -8.51 -23.73 8.37
CA SER A 149 -8.50 -22.40 7.75
C SER A 149 -8.38 -22.46 6.23
N SER A 150 -9.49 -22.17 5.55
CA SER A 150 -9.55 -21.89 4.10
C SER A 150 -9.23 -20.42 3.78
N SER A 151 -8.71 -19.67 4.77
CA SER A 151 -8.60 -18.20 4.77
C SER A 151 -7.24 -17.71 5.29
N LEU A 152 -6.20 -18.56 5.30
CA LEU A 152 -4.85 -18.11 5.66
C LEU A 152 -4.29 -17.18 4.60
N SER A 153 -3.73 -16.05 5.02
CA SER A 153 -3.06 -15.07 4.16
C SER A 153 -1.85 -15.69 3.44
N MET A 154 -1.14 -16.57 4.16
CA MET A 154 0.09 -17.26 3.76
C MET A 154 -0.12 -18.70 3.26
N GLY A 155 -1.35 -19.08 2.89
CA GLY A 155 -1.65 -20.39 2.29
C GLY A 155 -0.97 -20.59 0.91
N SER A 156 -1.25 -21.71 0.24
CA SER A 156 -0.66 -22.08 -1.07
C SER A 156 -0.95 -21.13 -2.24
N GLY A 157 -1.62 -20.00 -1.99
CA GLY A 157 -1.84 -18.90 -2.93
C GLY A 157 -1.27 -17.56 -2.47
N GLY A 158 -0.49 -17.52 -1.38
CA GLY A 158 0.20 -16.33 -0.88
C GLY A 158 1.33 -15.92 -1.83
N THR A 159 1.48 -14.62 -2.06
CA THR A 159 2.49 -14.06 -2.97
C THR A 159 3.93 -14.33 -2.49
N GLU A 160 4.13 -14.65 -1.21
CA GLU A 160 5.46 -14.87 -0.62
C GLU A 160 6.15 -16.17 -1.04
N GLY A 161 5.41 -17.20 -1.46
CA GLY A 161 6.00 -18.44 -1.99
C GLY A 161 6.76 -18.27 -3.31
N GLN A 162 6.71 -17.06 -3.90
CA GLN A 162 7.43 -16.69 -5.12
C GLN A 162 8.77 -15.99 -4.83
N PHE A 163 9.09 -15.75 -3.55
CA PHE A 163 10.30 -15.05 -3.11
C PHE A 163 11.34 -15.97 -2.46
N GLU A 164 11.03 -17.25 -2.26
CA GLU A 164 12.01 -18.32 -1.95
C GLU A 164 12.88 -18.67 -3.17
#